data_AF-A0A7S3JAY0-F1
#
_entry.id   AF-A0A7S3JAY0-F1
#
_cell.length_a   1.000
_cell.length_b   1.000
_cell.length_c   1.000
_cell.angle_alpha   90.00
_cell.angle_beta   90.00
_cell.angle_gamma   90.00
#
_symmetry.space_group_name_H-M   'P 1'
#
loop_
_entity.id
_entity.type
_entity.pdbx_description
1 polymer ?
#
loop_
_entity_poly.entity_id
_entity_poly.type
_entity_poly.pdbx_seq_one_letter_code
_entity_poly.pdbx_strand_id
1 'polypeptide(L)'
;VYSTPEVLEDLQGRLADGETWLYEEGYDEKLEVYRARIDGINSTVSQMKYRHKEHALREELFPGTKTFLANITNEIDAFAKQFPWIDNVMIGRVRELAKNATEWFEDTLAEQQKLALHEDPVLTSGAVRDKVFSIGYVMQRLSKTPKPKNWDAKRADKSKPGAADSADAANTANATATNSTSENTAATNSTLDQPQDSEDQPQNS
;
A
#
# COMPACT_ATOMS: atom_id res chain seq x y z
N VAL A 1 31.23 -6.87 5.11
CA VAL A 1 31.60 -5.54 4.55
C VAL A 1 30.69 -5.28 3.36
N TYR A 2 30.16 -4.06 3.21
CA TYR A 2 29.18 -3.69 2.16
C TYR A 2 29.84 -3.31 0.81
N SER A 3 31.09 -3.74 0.64
CA SER A 3 31.91 -3.58 -0.56
C SER A 3 32.93 -4.72 -0.62
N THR A 4 33.53 -4.95 -1.79
CA THR A 4 34.63 -5.91 -1.94
C THR A 4 35.97 -5.29 -1.53
N PRO A 5 36.99 -6.10 -1.19
CA PRO A 5 38.33 -5.58 -0.89
C PRO A 5 38.92 -4.76 -2.05
N GLU A 6 38.72 -5.18 -3.30
CA GLU A 6 39.24 -4.48 -4.47
C GLU A 6 38.65 -3.08 -4.62
N VAL A 7 37.33 -2.93 -4.37
CA VAL A 7 36.66 -1.62 -4.39
C VAL A 7 37.14 -0.73 -3.24
N LEU A 8 37.45 -1.30 -2.08
CA LEU A 8 38.01 -0.53 -0.96
C LEU A 8 39.43 -0.06 -1.24
N GLU A 9 40.26 -0.90 -1.86
CA GLU A 9 41.62 -0.56 -2.27
C GLU A 9 41.61 0.53 -3.36
N ASP A 10 40.76 0.39 -4.39
CA ASP A 10 40.54 1.44 -5.40
C ASP A 10 40.10 2.77 -4.77
N LEU A 11 39.13 2.71 -3.85
CA LEU A 11 38.63 3.91 -3.15
C LEU A 11 39.74 4.58 -2.33
N GLN A 12 40.56 3.80 -1.63
CA GLN A 12 41.71 4.31 -0.88
C GLN A 12 42.75 4.96 -1.80
N GLY A 13 43.07 4.33 -2.93
CA GLY A 13 43.97 4.88 -3.94
C GLY A 13 43.46 6.21 -4.48
N ARG A 14 42.18 6.28 -4.89
CA ARG A 14 41.57 7.51 -5.42
C ARG A 14 41.48 8.64 -4.40
N LEU A 15 41.35 8.32 -3.11
CA LEU A 15 41.43 9.30 -2.03
C LEU A 15 42.85 9.84 -1.87
N ALA A 16 43.87 8.96 -1.85
CA ALA A 16 45.27 9.36 -1.77
C ALA A 16 45.69 10.20 -2.99
N ASP A 17 45.31 9.78 -4.20
CA ASP A 17 45.56 10.52 -5.43
C ASP A 17 44.87 11.89 -5.43
N GLY A 18 43.68 11.97 -4.82
CA GLY A 18 42.96 13.24 -4.63
C GLY A 18 43.68 14.18 -3.66
N GLU A 19 44.26 13.65 -2.58
CA GLU A 19 45.07 14.39 -1.63
C GLU A 19 46.35 14.92 -2.29
N THR A 20 47.11 14.05 -2.99
CA THR A 20 48.31 14.46 -3.74
C THR A 20 47.99 15.52 -4.78
N TRP A 21 46.93 15.32 -5.57
CA TRP A 21 46.51 16.29 -6.58
C TRP A 21 46.21 17.67 -5.97
N LEU A 22 45.60 17.72 -4.78
CA LEU A 22 45.28 18.99 -4.12
C LEU A 22 46.53 19.79 -3.74
N TYR A 23 47.63 19.11 -3.41
CA TYR A 23 48.92 19.74 -3.08
C TYR A 23 49.77 20.11 -4.30
N GLU A 24 49.50 19.51 -5.46
CA GLU A 24 50.25 19.74 -6.70
C GLU A 24 49.45 20.64 -7.66
N GLU A 25 48.68 20.03 -8.55
CA GLU A 25 48.01 20.71 -9.67
C GLU A 25 46.68 21.35 -9.28
N GLY A 26 46.07 20.91 -8.17
CA GLY A 26 44.70 21.24 -7.83
C GLY A 26 44.48 22.63 -7.24
N TYR A 27 45.50 23.28 -6.67
CA TYR A 27 45.33 24.47 -5.82
C TYR A 27 44.49 25.60 -6.45
N ASP A 28 44.70 25.90 -7.75
CA ASP A 28 44.01 26.98 -8.48
C ASP A 28 43.10 26.44 -9.61
N GLU A 29 42.63 25.19 -9.47
CA GLU A 29 41.74 24.58 -10.44
C GLU A 29 40.30 25.08 -10.36
N LYS A 30 39.55 24.88 -11.44
CA LYS A 30 38.15 25.30 -11.49
C LYS A 30 37.26 24.40 -10.65
N LEU A 31 36.23 24.98 -10.03
CA LEU A 31 35.24 24.25 -9.21
C LEU A 31 34.69 22.98 -9.88
N GLU A 32 34.48 22.99 -11.20
CA GLU A 32 33.97 21.82 -11.93
C GLU A 32 34.94 20.63 -11.93
N VAL A 33 36.26 20.90 -11.90
CA VAL A 33 37.30 19.85 -11.81
C VAL A 33 37.27 19.20 -10.44
N TYR A 34 37.12 20.01 -9.38
CA TYR A 34 36.93 19.52 -8.02
C TYR A 34 35.68 18.65 -7.89
N ARG A 35 34.54 19.11 -8.43
CA ARG A 35 33.27 18.37 -8.41
C ARG A 35 33.42 17.02 -9.11
N ALA A 36 33.98 16.99 -10.32
CA ALA A 36 34.15 15.76 -11.07
C ALA A 36 34.96 14.69 -10.30
N ARG A 37 36.05 15.09 -9.63
CA ARG A 37 36.83 14.16 -8.77
C ARG A 37 36.03 13.66 -7.58
N ILE A 38 35.35 14.55 -6.87
CA ILE A 38 34.56 14.22 -5.68
C ILE A 38 33.35 13.34 -6.05
N ASP A 39 32.70 13.59 -7.18
CA ASP A 39 31.51 12.85 -7.62
C ASP A 39 31.80 11.38 -7.86
N GLY A 40 32.97 11.07 -8.44
CA GLY A 40 33.42 9.70 -8.59
C GLY A 40 33.54 8.99 -7.24
N ILE A 41 34.18 9.62 -6.25
CA ILE A 41 34.39 9.05 -4.91
C ILE A 41 33.04 8.90 -4.20
N ASN A 42 32.21 9.94 -4.27
CA ASN A 42 30.88 9.96 -3.69
C ASN A 42 29.98 8.89 -4.27
N SER A 43 30.07 8.57 -5.56
CA SER A 43 29.29 7.50 -6.18
C SER A 43 29.56 6.15 -5.50
N THR A 44 30.84 5.76 -5.38
CA THR A 44 31.25 4.51 -4.71
C THR A 44 30.81 4.50 -3.24
N VAL A 45 31.10 5.58 -2.50
CA VAL A 45 30.75 5.68 -1.07
C VAL A 45 29.23 5.65 -0.86
N SER A 46 28.46 6.28 -1.75
CA SER A 46 27.00 6.32 -1.65
C SER A 46 26.37 4.95 -1.85
N GLN A 47 26.89 4.14 -2.78
CA GLN A 47 26.43 2.75 -2.96
C GLN A 47 26.69 1.90 -1.71
N MET A 48 27.87 2.03 -1.10
CA MET A 48 28.20 1.32 0.14
C MET A 48 27.29 1.74 1.29
N LYS A 49 27.07 3.06 1.46
CA LYS A 49 26.15 3.61 2.47
C LYS A 49 24.72 3.14 2.21
N TYR A 50 24.29 3.09 0.95
CA TYR A 50 22.98 2.59 0.56
C TYR A 50 22.81 1.13 0.99
N ARG A 51 23.72 0.23 0.61
CA ARG A 51 23.65 -1.20 0.99
C ARG A 51 23.61 -1.39 2.50
N HIS A 52 24.43 -0.63 3.24
CA HIS A 52 24.43 -0.67 4.70
C HIS A 52 23.09 -0.24 5.31
N LYS A 53 22.60 0.94 4.91
CA LYS A 53 21.32 1.48 5.38
C LYS A 53 20.18 0.54 5.04
N GLU A 54 20.18 0.02 3.83
CA GLU A 54 19.17 -0.88 3.31
C GLU A 54 19.14 -2.20 4.08
N HIS A 55 20.31 -2.76 4.41
CA HIS A 55 20.40 -3.93 5.28
C HIS A 55 19.80 -3.66 6.66
N ALA A 56 20.14 -2.54 7.30
CA ALA A 56 19.58 -2.19 8.62
C ALA A 56 18.06 -2.03 8.59
N LEU A 57 17.53 -1.36 7.55
CA LEU A 57 16.08 -1.19 7.37
C LEU A 57 15.35 -2.52 7.15
N ARG A 58 15.98 -3.47 6.44
CA ARG A 58 15.39 -4.80 6.18
C ARG A 58 15.30 -5.63 7.46
N GLU A 59 16.35 -5.64 8.28
CA GLU A 59 16.37 -6.33 9.57
C GLU A 59 15.23 -5.83 10.49
N GLU A 60 14.95 -4.53 10.47
CA GLU A 60 13.85 -3.92 11.23
C GLU A 60 12.47 -4.27 10.63
N LEU A 61 12.33 -4.21 9.30
CA LEU A 61 11.03 -4.31 8.61
C LEU A 61 10.52 -5.76 8.43
N PHE A 62 11.42 -6.72 8.24
CA PHE A 62 11.06 -8.09 7.86
C PHE A 62 10.21 -8.84 8.91
N PRO A 63 10.50 -8.75 10.22
CA PRO A 63 9.66 -9.40 11.24
C PRO A 63 8.22 -8.88 11.23
N GLY A 64 8.04 -7.56 11.12
CA GLY A 64 6.73 -6.93 11.03
C GLY A 64 6.00 -7.32 9.74
N THR A 65 6.71 -7.40 8.63
CA THR A 65 6.14 -7.82 7.34
C THR A 65 5.64 -9.26 7.37
N LYS A 66 6.43 -10.19 7.91
CA LYS A 66 6.01 -11.59 8.09
C LYS A 66 4.75 -11.70 8.94
N THR A 67 4.72 -10.96 10.05
CA THR A 67 3.56 -10.92 10.95
C THR A 67 2.33 -10.36 10.24
N PHE A 68 2.48 -9.27 9.49
CA PHE A 68 1.39 -8.66 8.72
C PHE A 68 0.82 -9.63 7.66
N LEU A 69 1.68 -10.27 6.86
CA LEU A 69 1.26 -11.19 5.81
C LEU A 69 0.58 -12.46 6.37
N ALA A 70 1.02 -12.93 7.54
CA ALA A 70 0.36 -14.02 8.24
C ALA A 70 -1.02 -13.59 8.78
N ASN A 71 -1.11 -12.40 9.39
CA ASN A 71 -2.35 -11.91 10.00
C ASN A 71 -3.41 -11.56 8.95
N ILE A 72 -3.02 -10.90 7.86
CA ILE A 72 -3.99 -10.42 6.85
C ILE A 72 -4.78 -11.58 6.24
N THR A 73 -4.15 -12.75 6.10
CA THR A 73 -4.82 -13.97 5.59
C THR A 73 -5.98 -14.38 6.50
N ASN A 74 -5.78 -14.32 7.82
CA ASN A 74 -6.83 -14.62 8.82
C ASN A 74 -7.87 -13.49 8.92
N GLU A 75 -7.41 -12.24 8.84
CA GLU A 75 -8.28 -11.07 8.93
C GLU A 75 -9.24 -10.95 7.74
N ILE A 76 -8.86 -11.38 6.55
CA ILE A 76 -9.74 -11.36 5.35
C ILE A 76 -11.02 -12.15 5.59
N ASP A 77 -10.95 -13.31 6.24
CA ASP A 77 -12.13 -14.13 6.52
C ASP A 77 -13.00 -13.52 7.62
N ALA A 78 -12.39 -12.92 8.64
CA ALA A 78 -13.12 -12.15 9.66
C ALA A 78 -13.80 -10.92 9.04
N PHE A 79 -13.09 -10.22 8.15
CA PHE A 79 -13.57 -9.06 7.42
C PHE A 79 -14.79 -9.42 6.55
N ALA A 80 -14.75 -10.53 5.81
CA ALA A 80 -15.88 -11.00 5.01
C ALA A 80 -17.15 -11.24 5.85
N LYS A 81 -16.98 -11.73 7.09
CA LYS A 81 -18.10 -11.93 8.04
C LYS A 81 -18.63 -10.61 8.59
N GLN A 82 -17.75 -9.65 8.86
CA GLN A 82 -18.11 -8.33 9.37
C GLN A 82 -18.81 -7.45 8.31
N PHE A 83 -18.41 -7.59 7.05
CA PHE A 83 -18.92 -6.80 5.93
C PHE A 83 -19.63 -7.70 4.88
N PRO A 84 -20.74 -8.39 5.23
CA PRO A 84 -21.35 -9.37 4.36
C PRO A 84 -21.97 -8.78 3.08
N TRP A 85 -22.15 -7.46 3.02
CA TRP A 85 -22.65 -6.75 1.84
C TRP A 85 -21.56 -6.46 0.79
N ILE A 86 -20.29 -6.66 1.12
CA ILE A 86 -19.20 -6.55 0.17
C ILE A 86 -19.20 -7.79 -0.71
N ASP A 87 -18.98 -7.59 -2.02
CA ASP A 87 -18.94 -8.69 -2.98
C ASP A 87 -17.82 -9.68 -2.66
N ASN A 88 -18.14 -10.97 -2.63
CA ASN A 88 -17.19 -12.05 -2.46
C ASN A 88 -16.10 -12.05 -3.53
N VAL A 89 -16.38 -11.52 -4.74
CA VAL A 89 -15.36 -11.35 -5.78
C VAL A 89 -14.28 -10.37 -5.33
N MET A 90 -14.66 -9.27 -4.67
CA MET A 90 -13.71 -8.28 -4.16
C MET A 90 -12.90 -8.84 -2.99
N ILE A 91 -13.53 -9.58 -2.08
CA ILE A 91 -12.84 -10.29 -1.00
C ILE A 91 -11.84 -11.31 -1.57
N GLY A 92 -12.25 -12.08 -2.59
CA GLY A 92 -11.40 -13.03 -3.28
C GLY A 92 -10.17 -12.37 -3.91
N ARG A 93 -10.32 -11.19 -4.50
CA ARG A 93 -9.19 -10.41 -5.04
C ARG A 93 -8.20 -9.98 -3.96
N VAL A 94 -8.68 -9.59 -2.77
CA VAL A 94 -7.77 -9.23 -1.66
C VAL A 94 -7.05 -10.47 -1.13
N ARG A 95 -7.73 -11.61 -1.04
CA ARG A 95 -7.11 -12.89 -0.67
C ARG A 95 -6.01 -13.28 -1.63
N GLU A 96 -6.27 -13.17 -2.93
CA GLU A 96 -5.28 -13.44 -3.96
C GLU A 96 -4.11 -12.45 -3.90
N LEU A 97 -4.37 -11.17 -3.68
CA LEU A 97 -3.33 -10.16 -3.51
C LEU A 97 -2.43 -10.45 -2.30
N ALA A 98 -3.01 -10.82 -1.16
CA ALA A 98 -2.27 -11.17 0.04
C ALA A 98 -1.42 -12.44 -0.18
N LYS A 99 -2.00 -13.48 -0.80
CA LYS A 99 -1.29 -14.70 -1.14
C LYS A 99 -0.09 -14.43 -2.06
N ASN A 100 -0.31 -13.70 -3.14
CA ASN A 100 0.74 -13.35 -4.10
C ASN A 100 1.84 -12.48 -3.46
N ALA A 101 1.49 -11.63 -2.50
CA ALA A 101 2.48 -10.86 -1.74
C ALA A 101 3.29 -11.72 -0.77
N THR A 102 2.68 -12.73 -0.15
CA THR A 102 3.38 -13.71 0.69
C THR A 102 4.37 -14.53 -0.13
N GLU A 103 3.93 -15.11 -1.25
CA GLU A 103 4.79 -15.89 -2.15
C GLU A 103 5.94 -15.03 -2.68
N TRP A 104 5.63 -13.82 -3.17
CA TRP A 104 6.66 -12.87 -3.59
C TRP A 104 7.67 -12.57 -2.47
N PHE A 105 7.21 -12.30 -1.25
CA PHE A 105 8.11 -11.96 -0.15
C PHE A 105 9.02 -13.13 0.22
N GLU A 106 8.49 -14.35 0.24
CA GLU A 106 9.27 -15.57 0.53
C GLU A 106 10.30 -15.87 -0.56
N ASP A 107 9.90 -15.82 -1.83
CA ASP A 107 10.77 -16.05 -2.97
C ASP A 107 11.90 -15.02 -3.04
N THR A 108 11.55 -13.74 -2.96
CA THR A 108 12.53 -12.65 -3.04
C THR A 108 13.43 -12.62 -1.79
N LEU A 109 12.93 -13.05 -0.62
CA LEU A 109 13.76 -13.21 0.58
C LEU A 109 14.77 -14.34 0.41
N ALA A 110 14.36 -15.47 -0.17
CA ALA A 110 15.25 -16.59 -0.45
C ALA A 110 16.33 -16.22 -1.48
N GLU A 111 16.00 -15.40 -2.48
CA GLU A 111 16.98 -14.81 -3.38
C GLU A 111 17.92 -13.84 -2.65
N GLN A 112 17.38 -12.95 -1.82
CA GLN A 112 18.15 -11.98 -1.06
C GLN A 112 19.15 -12.64 -0.09
N GLN A 113 18.82 -13.82 0.46
CA GLN A 113 19.70 -14.58 1.36
C GLN A 113 20.91 -15.21 0.65
N LYS A 114 20.84 -15.39 -0.67
CA LYS A 114 21.95 -15.92 -1.48
C LYS A 114 22.97 -14.83 -1.86
N LEU A 115 22.56 -13.57 -1.81
CA LEU A 115 23.40 -12.43 -2.18
C LEU A 115 24.37 -12.06 -1.06
N ALA A 116 25.58 -11.66 -1.46
CA ALA A 116 26.55 -11.12 -0.53
C ALA A 116 26.20 -9.69 -0.12
N LEU A 117 26.69 -9.22 1.05
CA LEU A 117 26.38 -7.88 1.56
C LEU A 117 26.89 -6.73 0.66
N HIS A 118 27.82 -7.01 -0.26
CA HIS A 118 28.37 -6.05 -1.20
C HIS A 118 27.65 -6.04 -2.55
N GLU A 119 26.70 -6.96 -2.77
CA GLU A 119 25.85 -6.96 -3.96
C GLU A 119 24.62 -6.08 -3.72
N ASP A 120 24.01 -5.62 -4.81
CA ASP A 120 22.80 -4.81 -4.70
C ASP A 120 21.61 -5.67 -4.26
N PRO A 121 20.81 -5.20 -3.29
CA PRO A 121 19.71 -6.00 -2.75
C PRO A 121 18.57 -6.13 -3.75
N VAL A 122 18.05 -7.35 -3.90
CA VAL A 122 16.85 -7.65 -4.70
C VAL A 122 15.57 -7.36 -3.94
N LEU A 123 15.57 -7.57 -2.62
CA LEU A 123 14.42 -7.30 -1.76
C LEU A 123 14.64 -5.99 -1.01
N THR A 124 14.15 -4.87 -1.56
CA THR A 124 14.28 -3.57 -0.90
C THR A 124 13.16 -3.30 0.10
N SER A 125 13.49 -2.61 1.19
CA SER A 125 12.61 -2.01 2.19
C SER A 125 11.53 -1.13 1.56
N GLY A 126 11.85 -0.41 0.48
CA GLY A 126 10.88 0.34 -0.32
C GLY A 126 9.82 -0.59 -0.92
N ALA A 127 10.25 -1.60 -1.69
CA ALA A 127 9.35 -2.56 -2.31
C ALA A 127 8.47 -3.29 -1.28
N VAL A 128 9.04 -3.67 -0.13
CA VAL A 128 8.29 -4.30 0.97
C VAL A 128 7.24 -3.35 1.54
N ARG A 129 7.60 -2.09 1.83
CA ARG A 129 6.64 -1.08 2.32
C ARG A 129 5.51 -0.86 1.33
N ASP A 130 5.82 -0.75 0.05
CA ASP A 130 4.82 -0.55 -1.00
C ASP A 130 3.84 -1.71 -1.08
N LYS A 131 4.34 -2.96 -0.98
CA LYS A 131 3.48 -4.15 -0.95
C LYS A 131 2.56 -4.16 0.27
N VAL A 132 3.10 -3.96 1.48
CA VAL A 132 2.31 -3.90 2.71
C VAL A 132 1.27 -2.78 2.66
N PHE A 133 1.68 -1.59 2.22
CA PHE A 133 0.80 -0.43 2.09
C PHE A 133 -0.32 -0.67 1.08
N SER A 134 -0.03 -1.28 -0.07
CA SER A 134 -1.03 -1.57 -1.10
C SER A 134 -2.16 -2.47 -0.60
N ILE A 135 -1.83 -3.51 0.17
CA ILE A 135 -2.81 -4.43 0.76
C ILE A 135 -3.65 -3.71 1.80
N GLY A 136 -3.00 -3.00 2.73
CA GLY A 136 -3.68 -2.23 3.78
C GLY A 136 -4.62 -1.16 3.19
N TYR A 137 -4.18 -0.47 2.13
CA TYR A 137 -4.99 0.52 1.44
C TYR A 137 -6.26 -0.07 0.83
N VAL A 138 -6.14 -1.20 0.13
CA VAL A 138 -7.31 -1.88 -0.46
C VAL A 138 -8.28 -2.31 0.64
N MET A 139 -7.80 -2.88 1.75
CA MET A 139 -8.66 -3.26 2.86
C MET A 139 -9.36 -2.07 3.52
N GLN A 140 -8.62 -0.97 3.73
CA GLN A 140 -9.20 0.26 4.28
C GLN A 140 -10.26 0.86 3.36
N ARG A 141 -10.08 0.76 2.03
CA ARG A 141 -11.08 1.21 1.07
C ARG A 141 -12.33 0.35 1.12
N LEU A 142 -12.17 -0.97 1.24
CA LEU A 142 -13.31 -1.89 1.37
C LEU A 142 -14.08 -1.67 2.66
N SER A 143 -13.41 -1.44 3.79
CA SER A 143 -14.08 -1.22 5.09
C SER A 143 -14.98 0.02 5.13
N LYS A 144 -14.68 1.01 4.27
CA LYS A 144 -15.48 2.24 4.09
C LYS A 144 -16.68 2.05 3.15
N THR A 145 -16.88 0.86 2.59
CA THR A 145 -18.02 0.58 1.71
C THR A 145 -19.31 0.56 2.54
N PRO A 146 -20.27 1.48 2.30
CA PRO A 146 -21.47 1.58 3.12
C PRO A 146 -22.38 0.36 2.91
N LYS A 147 -23.05 -0.08 3.99
CA LYS A 147 -24.08 -1.10 3.92
C LYS A 147 -25.26 -0.58 3.08
N PRO A 148 -25.63 -1.24 1.97
CA PRO A 148 -26.79 -0.83 1.17
C PRO A 148 -28.07 -0.88 2.00
N LYS A 149 -28.95 0.13 1.87
CA LYS A 149 -30.20 0.26 2.64
C LYS A 149 -31.12 -0.96 2.54
N ASN A 150 -31.12 -1.64 1.39
CA ASN A 150 -31.97 -2.82 1.11
C ASN A 150 -31.25 -4.17 1.34
N TRP A 151 -30.08 -4.18 1.97
CA TRP A 151 -29.29 -5.40 2.16
C TRP A 151 -30.05 -6.47 2.96
N ASP A 152 -30.64 -6.10 4.10
CA ASP A 152 -31.30 -7.06 5.00
C ASP A 152 -32.55 -7.68 4.34
N ALA A 153 -33.30 -6.89 3.58
CA ALA A 153 -34.44 -7.37 2.79
C ALA A 153 -34.02 -8.36 1.70
N LYS A 154 -32.93 -8.07 0.96
CA LYS A 154 -32.38 -9.00 -0.05
C LYS A 154 -31.84 -10.29 0.55
N ARG A 155 -31.28 -10.23 1.76
CA ARG A 155 -30.75 -11.42 2.45
C ARG A 155 -31.88 -12.33 2.94
N ALA A 156 -32.96 -11.76 3.48
CA ALA A 156 -34.14 -12.50 3.91
C ALA A 156 -34.83 -13.24 2.75
N ASP A 157 -34.94 -12.61 1.58
CA ASP A 157 -35.53 -13.20 0.38
C ASP A 157 -34.72 -14.40 -0.16
N LYS A 158 -33.38 -14.28 -0.20
CA LYS A 158 -32.46 -15.38 -0.57
C LYS A 158 -32.44 -16.55 0.43
N SER A 159 -33.00 -16.38 1.63
CA SER A 159 -32.97 -17.40 2.69
C SER A 159 -34.24 -18.25 2.74
N LYS A 160 -35.25 -17.96 1.90
CA LYS A 160 -36.40 -18.84 1.74
C LYS A 160 -36.03 -20.04 0.84
N PRO A 161 -36.25 -21.28 1.28
CA PRO A 161 -36.16 -22.44 0.40
C PRO A 161 -37.23 -22.28 -0.69
N GLY A 162 -36.81 -22.32 -1.96
CA GLY A 162 -37.73 -22.31 -3.08
C GLY A 162 -38.66 -23.52 -3.00
N ALA A 163 -39.95 -23.27 -2.79
CA ALA A 163 -40.98 -24.19 -3.24
C ALA A 163 -41.00 -24.13 -4.77
N ALA A 164 -40.27 -25.05 -5.40
CA ALA A 164 -40.52 -25.40 -6.78
C ALA A 164 -41.73 -26.32 -6.79
N ASP A 165 -42.91 -25.76 -7.06
CA ASP A 165 -44.04 -26.55 -7.51
C ASP A 165 -44.30 -26.21 -8.97
N SER A 166 -44.39 -27.27 -9.77
CA SER A 166 -44.80 -27.23 -11.16
C SER A 166 -46.31 -27.07 -11.21
N ALA A 167 -46.83 -26.19 -12.07
CA ALA A 167 -47.86 -26.53 -13.06
C ALA A 167 -48.43 -25.28 -13.73
N ASP A 168 -48.79 -25.56 -14.97
CA ASP A 168 -49.21 -24.70 -16.06
C ASP A 168 -50.70 -24.30 -16.00
N ALA A 169 -51.00 -23.22 -16.74
CA ALA A 169 -52.24 -22.88 -17.44
C ALA A 169 -53.57 -22.58 -16.71
N ALA A 170 -54.06 -21.37 -17.07
CA ALA A 170 -55.46 -20.98 -17.36
C ALA A 170 -56.41 -20.78 -16.16
N ASN A 171 -57.31 -19.78 -16.08
CA ASN A 171 -57.84 -18.86 -17.08
C ASN A 171 -58.60 -17.70 -16.38
N THR A 172 -58.65 -16.54 -17.06
CA THR A 172 -59.73 -15.52 -17.14
C THR A 172 -60.33 -14.79 -15.91
N ALA A 173 -60.23 -13.44 -16.03
CA ALA A 173 -61.30 -12.43 -15.92
C ALA A 173 -61.83 -12.12 -14.48
N ASN A 174 -62.14 -10.89 -14.06
CA ASN A 174 -62.31 -9.57 -14.67
C ASN A 174 -62.42 -8.53 -13.52
N ALA A 175 -62.21 -7.24 -13.82
CA ALA A 175 -62.89 -6.07 -13.24
C ALA A 175 -62.76 -5.76 -11.72
N THR A 176 -62.74 -4.53 -11.19
CA THR A 176 -62.58 -3.13 -11.63
C THR A 176 -62.51 -2.34 -10.29
N ALA A 177 -61.97 -1.12 -10.34
CA ALA A 177 -62.36 0.04 -9.51
C ALA A 177 -61.67 0.18 -8.13
N THR A 178 -60.84 1.22 -7.96
CA THR A 178 -61.16 2.53 -7.29
C THR A 178 -60.97 2.47 -5.77
N ASN A 179 -60.43 3.45 -5.04
CA ASN A 179 -59.98 4.82 -5.29
C ASN A 179 -59.36 5.33 -3.96
N SER A 180 -58.72 6.50 -4.03
CA SER A 180 -58.44 7.48 -2.97
C SER A 180 -57.24 7.19 -2.06
N THR A 181 -56.12 7.92 -2.19
CA THR A 181 -55.91 9.37 -1.92
C THR A 181 -56.06 9.70 -0.44
N SER A 182 -54.95 10.09 0.18
CA SER A 182 -54.90 11.25 1.07
C SER A 182 -53.47 11.76 1.17
N GLU A 183 -53.28 12.95 0.64
CA GLU A 183 -52.17 13.86 0.89
C GLU A 183 -52.16 14.30 2.35
N ASN A 184 -50.96 14.54 2.91
CA ASN A 184 -50.78 15.73 3.74
C ASN A 184 -49.30 16.17 3.73
N THR A 185 -49.06 17.27 2.99
CA THR A 185 -48.35 18.50 3.39
C THR A 185 -47.93 18.63 4.86
N ALA A 186 -46.88 19.33 5.29
CA ALA A 186 -45.90 20.21 4.65
C ALA A 186 -44.78 20.55 5.66
N ALA A 187 -43.66 21.07 5.12
CA ALA A 187 -42.84 22.18 5.66
C ALA A 187 -41.98 21.92 6.92
N THR A 188 -40.74 22.40 7.08
CA THR A 188 -39.86 23.29 6.29
C THR A 188 -38.46 23.32 6.93
N ASN A 189 -37.45 23.41 6.05
CA ASN A 189 -36.18 24.17 6.10
C ASN A 189 -35.28 24.26 7.34
N SER A 190 -34.01 23.90 7.16
CA SER A 190 -32.88 24.84 6.88
C SER A 190 -31.56 24.06 7.02
N THR A 191 -30.92 23.69 5.91
CA THR A 191 -29.78 24.41 5.28
C THR A 191 -28.63 24.65 6.24
N LEU A 192 -27.64 23.73 6.15
CA LEU A 192 -26.25 23.93 6.54
C LEU A 192 -25.63 24.98 5.62
N ASP A 193 -24.95 25.96 6.22
CA ASP A 193 -23.91 26.74 5.55
C ASP A 193 -22.56 26.44 6.20
N GLN A 194 -21.53 26.35 5.37
CA GLN A 194 -20.16 25.99 5.70
C GLN A 194 -19.41 27.15 6.36
N PRO A 195 -18.27 26.88 7.03
CA PRO A 195 -17.21 27.87 7.16
C PRO A 195 -15.97 27.48 6.33
N GLN A 196 -15.51 28.41 5.49
CA GLN A 196 -14.16 28.48 4.93
C GLN A 196 -13.40 29.67 5.56
N ASP A 197 -12.11 29.44 5.84
CA ASP A 197 -10.95 30.35 5.71
C ASP A 197 -10.91 31.69 6.50
N SER A 198 -9.80 32.21 7.06
CA SER A 198 -8.37 31.88 7.20
C SER A 198 -7.76 32.80 8.30
N GLU A 199 -6.56 32.46 8.78
CA GLU A 199 -5.42 33.34 9.17
C GLU A 199 -5.59 34.48 10.21
N ASP A 200 -4.84 34.45 11.33
CA ASP A 200 -3.56 35.19 11.50
C ASP A 200 -3.02 35.07 12.96
N GLN A 201 -1.69 34.99 13.11
CA GLN A 201 -0.94 35.13 14.38
C GLN A 201 -0.54 36.63 14.57
N PRO A 202 0.11 37.13 15.66
CA PRO A 202 0.95 36.47 16.66
C PRO A 202 0.73 36.91 18.12
N GLN A 203 1.43 36.27 19.07
CA GLN A 203 1.64 36.82 20.43
C GLN A 203 3.11 36.71 20.83
N ASN A 204 3.65 37.86 21.20
CA ASN A 204 4.92 38.09 21.86
C ASN A 204 4.63 38.48 23.32
N SER A 205 5.27 37.84 24.29
CA SER A 205 5.71 38.39 25.59
C SER A 205 6.48 37.32 26.36
#